data_AF-A0A9X1ILC7-F1
#
_entry.id   AF-A0A9X1ILC7-F1
#
_cell.length_a   1.000
_cell.length_b   1.000
_cell.length_c   1.000
_cell.angle_alpha   90.00
_cell.angle_beta   90.00
_cell.angle_gamma   90.00
#
_symmetry.space_group_name_H-M   'P 1'
#
loop_
_entity.id
_entity.type
_entity.pdbx_description
1 polymer ?
#
loop_
_entity_poly.entity_id
_entity_poly.type
_entity_poly.pdbx_seq_one_letter_code
_entity_poly.pdbx_strand_id
1 'polypeptide(L)'
;MHYNNIKTAQSGWVSLPIIGLLLAVASISSHYQETLMASYQWRGKLKAAQEEQRFWTGFEQTFVLSANFSQAFSSQCAGFCDLSSAQYGLQEQIWQGASDQPLIFYQWHTFTETEQRVSHRLCASQNQRQYRCWWWRDEQVVATGWVTAGSERL
;
A
#
# COMPACT_ATOMS: atom_id res chain seq x y z
N MET A 1 38.35 -54.69 55.47
CA MET A 1 38.39 -53.60 54.49
C MET A 1 38.37 -54.20 53.09
N HIS A 2 37.27 -54.09 52.35
CA HIS A 2 37.25 -53.73 50.93
C HIS A 2 35.80 -53.53 50.48
N TYR A 3 35.60 -52.48 49.70
CA TYR A 3 34.33 -51.80 49.40
C TYR A 3 33.40 -52.55 48.45
N ASN A 4 32.11 -52.22 48.61
CA ASN A 4 31.00 -52.51 47.72
C ASN A 4 31.12 -51.90 46.31
N ASN A 5 30.34 -52.52 45.41
CA ASN A 5 29.58 -51.96 44.28
C ASN A 5 30.29 -51.63 42.95
N ILE A 6 29.93 -52.41 41.94
CA ILE A 6 29.85 -52.04 40.51
C ILE A 6 28.59 -52.80 40.01
N LYS A 7 27.54 -52.20 39.45
CA LYS A 7 27.49 -51.45 38.19
C LYS A 7 26.32 -50.46 38.17
N THR A 8 26.66 -49.22 37.87
CA THR A 8 25.75 -48.18 37.37
C THR A 8 25.32 -48.45 35.93
N ALA A 9 24.08 -48.04 35.64
CA ALA A 9 23.58 -47.54 34.36
C ALA A 9 23.45 -48.53 33.18
N GLN A 10 22.29 -49.18 33.06
CA GLN A 10 21.88 -49.87 31.83
C GLN A 10 20.40 -49.60 31.43
N SER A 11 19.82 -48.48 31.87
CA SER A 11 18.42 -48.09 31.58
C SER A 11 18.27 -46.90 30.62
N GLY A 12 19.36 -46.39 30.03
CA GLY A 12 19.35 -45.18 29.18
C GLY A 12 19.17 -45.38 27.66
N TRP A 13 19.20 -46.63 27.16
CA TRP A 13 19.26 -46.89 25.71
C TRP A 13 17.92 -47.19 25.04
N VAL A 14 16.87 -47.54 25.81
CA VAL A 14 15.56 -47.92 25.25
C VAL A 14 14.65 -46.69 25.01
N SER A 15 14.87 -45.59 25.73
CA SER A 15 14.09 -44.35 25.58
C SER A 15 14.59 -43.43 24.45
N LEU A 16 15.84 -43.60 24.01
CA LEU A 16 16.47 -42.82 22.93
C LEU A 16 15.70 -42.81 21.60
N PRO A 17 15.23 -43.95 21.05
CA PRO A 17 14.45 -43.95 19.82
C PRO A 17 13.07 -43.29 19.99
N ILE A 18 12.47 -43.40 21.17
CA ILE A 18 11.16 -42.80 21.48
C ILE A 18 11.29 -41.28 21.55
N ILE A 19 12.33 -40.77 22.23
CA ILE A 19 12.61 -39.33 22.30
C ILE A 19 12.93 -38.77 20.91
N GLY A 20 13.71 -39.49 20.09
CA GLY A 20 13.99 -39.10 18.70
C GLY A 20 12.73 -39.02 17.84
N LEU A 21 11.81 -39.98 18.01
CA LEU A 21 10.52 -39.98 17.32
C LEU A 21 9.65 -38.78 17.73
N LEU A 22 9.58 -38.49 19.03
CA LEU A 22 8.82 -37.35 19.56
C LEU A 22 9.36 -36.01 19.06
N LEU A 23 10.70 -35.86 18.99
CA LEU A 23 11.34 -34.68 18.43
C LEU A 23 11.04 -34.54 16.93
N ALA A 24 11.09 -35.64 16.16
CA ALA A 24 10.78 -35.62 14.74
C ALA A 24 9.31 -35.19 14.48
N VAL A 25 8.36 -35.73 15.24
CA VAL A 25 6.94 -35.36 15.13
C VAL A 25 6.71 -33.89 15.51
N ALA A 26 7.40 -33.40 16.55
CA ALA A 26 7.34 -31.99 16.95
C ALA A 26 7.87 -31.08 15.84
N SER A 27 9.03 -31.39 15.25
CA SER A 27 9.62 -30.61 14.15
C SER A 27 8.73 -30.56 12.91
N ILE A 28 8.12 -31.70 12.54
CA ILE A 28 7.18 -31.76 11.41
C ILE A 28 5.94 -30.91 11.68
N SER A 29 5.41 -30.95 12.90
CA SER A 29 4.22 -30.17 13.29
C SER A 29 4.48 -28.67 13.27
N SER A 30 5.64 -28.21 13.77
CA SER A 30 6.05 -26.80 13.73
C SER A 30 6.17 -26.27 12.31
N HIS A 31 6.84 -27.03 11.43
CA HIS A 31 7.01 -26.64 10.03
C HIS A 31 5.67 -26.56 9.28
N TYR A 32 4.72 -27.45 9.62
CA TYR A 32 3.39 -27.41 9.02
C TYR A 32 2.60 -26.17 9.45
N GLN A 33 2.70 -25.78 10.73
CA GLN A 33 2.05 -24.57 11.26
C GLN A 33 2.63 -23.29 10.64
N GLU A 34 3.96 -23.20 10.49
CA GLU A 34 4.63 -22.07 9.84
C GLU A 34 4.17 -21.88 8.39
N THR A 35 4.06 -22.98 7.64
CA THR A 35 3.63 -22.94 6.24
C THR A 35 2.19 -22.46 6.10
N LEU A 36 1.30 -22.91 6.98
CA LEU A 36 -0.09 -22.44 6.99
C LEU A 36 -0.18 -20.95 7.31
N MET A 37 0.54 -20.47 8.32
CA MET A 37 0.59 -19.05 8.66
C MET A 37 1.14 -18.19 7.51
N ALA A 38 2.21 -18.63 6.85
CA ALA A 38 2.76 -17.95 5.68
C ALA A 38 1.74 -17.86 4.52
N SER A 39 0.97 -18.92 4.30
CA SER A 39 -0.08 -18.94 3.28
C SER A 39 -1.23 -17.96 3.58
N TYR A 40 -1.64 -17.84 4.85
CA TYR A 40 -2.64 -16.86 5.28
C TYR A 40 -2.13 -15.44 5.17
N GLN A 41 -0.88 -15.18 5.57
CA GLN A 41 -0.26 -13.87 5.41
C GLN A 41 -0.16 -13.46 3.94
N TRP A 42 0.25 -14.37 3.05
CA TRP A 42 0.31 -14.11 1.62
C TRP A 42 -1.07 -13.84 1.02
N ARG A 43 -2.07 -14.66 1.35
CA ARG A 43 -3.47 -14.43 0.93
C ARG A 43 -4.02 -13.12 1.47
N GLY A 44 -3.68 -12.76 2.71
CA GLY A 44 -4.04 -11.48 3.32
C GLY A 44 -3.43 -10.31 2.55
N LYS A 45 -2.14 -10.38 2.21
CA LYS A 45 -1.45 -9.37 1.40
C LYS A 45 -2.05 -9.25 0.00
N LEU A 46 -2.39 -10.36 -0.65
CA LEU A 46 -3.05 -10.34 -1.97
C LEU A 46 -4.45 -9.74 -1.90
N LYS A 47 -5.23 -10.10 -0.89
CA LYS A 47 -6.58 -9.58 -0.72
C LYS A 47 -6.54 -8.07 -0.49
N ALA A 48 -5.65 -7.59 0.38
CA ALA A 48 -5.43 -6.17 0.61
C ALA A 48 -5.00 -5.43 -0.67
N ALA A 49 -4.05 -5.98 -1.43
CA ALA A 49 -3.60 -5.40 -2.70
C ALA A 49 -4.71 -5.37 -3.76
N GLN A 50 -5.52 -6.43 -3.83
CA GLN A 50 -6.62 -6.53 -4.79
C GLN A 50 -7.78 -5.58 -4.45
N GLU A 51 -8.06 -5.38 -3.17
CA GLU A 51 -9.03 -4.39 -2.71
C GLU A 51 -8.54 -2.97 -3.02
N GLU A 52 -7.29 -2.64 -2.68
CA GLU A 52 -6.66 -1.36 -3.03
C GLU A 52 -6.71 -1.07 -4.53
N GLN A 53 -6.40 -2.06 -5.37
CA GLN A 53 -6.47 -1.94 -6.83
C GLN A 53 -7.88 -1.60 -7.33
N ARG A 54 -8.92 -2.25 -6.77
CA ARG A 54 -10.32 -2.01 -7.17
C ARG A 54 -10.77 -0.60 -6.82
N PHE A 55 -10.34 -0.05 -5.68
CA PHE A 55 -10.69 1.31 -5.26
C PHE A 55 -10.11 2.35 -6.22
N TRP A 56 -8.82 2.25 -6.53
CA TRP A 56 -8.17 3.16 -7.50
C TRP A 56 -8.75 3.02 -8.91
N THR A 57 -9.10 1.80 -9.33
CA THR A 57 -9.71 1.57 -10.65
C THR A 57 -11.05 2.29 -10.79
N GLY A 58 -11.91 2.28 -9.76
CA GLY A 58 -13.20 2.99 -9.80
C GLY A 58 -13.03 4.51 -9.85
N PHE A 59 -12.07 5.04 -9.08
CA PHE A 59 -11.73 6.46 -9.13
C PHE A 59 -11.18 6.86 -10.51
N GLU A 60 -10.25 6.09 -11.06
CA GLU A 60 -9.67 6.34 -12.39
C GLU A 60 -10.72 6.29 -13.49
N GLN A 61 -11.66 5.34 -13.45
CA GLN A 61 -12.75 5.30 -14.42
C GLN A 61 -13.62 6.57 -14.37
N THR A 62 -13.87 7.09 -13.18
CA THR A 62 -14.74 8.25 -12.97
C THR A 62 -14.07 9.57 -13.36
N PHE A 63 -12.80 9.75 -13.02
CA PHE A 63 -12.13 11.05 -13.15
C PHE A 63 -10.99 11.09 -14.17
N VAL A 64 -10.38 9.96 -14.49
CA VAL A 64 -9.22 9.92 -15.40
C VAL A 64 -9.66 9.55 -16.82
N LEU A 65 -10.51 8.53 -16.97
CA LEU A 65 -11.03 8.10 -18.28
C LEU A 65 -12.12 9.05 -18.81
N SER A 66 -12.98 9.56 -17.93
CA SER A 66 -13.95 10.62 -18.24
C SER A 66 -13.53 11.94 -17.59
N ALA A 67 -12.34 12.41 -17.93
CA ALA A 67 -11.79 13.65 -17.38
C ALA A 67 -12.70 14.85 -17.70
N ASN A 68 -13.18 15.53 -16.65
CA ASN A 68 -13.95 16.75 -16.77
C ASN A 68 -13.14 17.95 -16.28
N PHE A 69 -12.46 18.61 -17.21
CA PHE A 69 -11.58 19.75 -16.90
C PHE A 69 -12.33 21.00 -16.40
N SER A 70 -13.66 21.08 -16.55
CA SER A 70 -14.45 22.20 -16.02
C SER A 70 -14.50 22.22 -14.50
N GLN A 71 -14.17 21.10 -13.83
CA GLN A 71 -14.13 21.00 -12.37
C GLN A 71 -12.81 21.52 -11.78
N ALA A 72 -11.84 21.88 -12.65
CA ALA A 72 -10.51 22.27 -12.21
C ALA A 72 -10.42 23.74 -11.86
N PHE A 73 -9.87 24.00 -10.67
CA PHE A 73 -9.63 25.35 -10.18
C PHE A 73 -8.39 25.94 -10.84
N SER A 74 -8.43 27.23 -11.18
CA SER A 74 -7.27 27.93 -11.71
C SER A 74 -6.18 27.98 -10.64
N SER A 75 -5.02 27.42 -10.94
CA SER A 75 -3.84 27.59 -10.11
C SER A 75 -3.20 28.95 -10.41
N GLN A 76 -2.65 29.59 -9.38
CA GLN A 76 -1.83 30.81 -9.54
C GLN A 76 -0.39 30.51 -9.97
N CYS A 77 -0.07 29.22 -10.14
CA CYS A 77 1.25 28.77 -10.54
C CYS A 77 1.46 28.82 -12.06
N ALA A 78 2.61 29.33 -12.47
CA ALA A 78 3.10 29.18 -13.84
C ALA A 78 3.68 27.77 -14.02
N GLY A 79 2.84 26.83 -14.50
CA GLY A 79 3.22 25.44 -14.73
C GLY A 79 3.08 24.52 -13.51
N PHE A 80 3.70 23.34 -13.55
CA PHE A 80 3.53 22.29 -12.53
C PHE A 80 4.22 22.67 -11.20
N CYS A 81 3.50 23.36 -10.32
CA CYS A 81 3.98 23.63 -8.97
C CYS A 81 4.04 22.37 -8.11
N ASP A 82 4.99 22.33 -7.18
CA ASP A 82 4.94 21.39 -6.08
C ASP A 82 3.62 21.53 -5.31
N LEU A 83 3.11 20.40 -4.84
CA LEU A 83 2.00 20.39 -3.90
C LEU A 83 2.57 20.87 -2.55
N SER A 84 2.55 22.18 -2.31
CA SER A 84 3.04 22.76 -1.05
C SER A 84 2.05 22.53 0.10
N SER A 85 2.57 22.46 1.33
CA SER A 85 1.80 22.31 2.59
C SER A 85 0.61 23.27 2.68
N ALA A 86 0.78 24.51 2.18
CA ALA A 86 -0.24 25.55 2.19
C ALA A 86 -1.37 25.35 1.16
N GLN A 87 -1.17 24.54 0.13
CA GLN A 87 -2.17 24.27 -0.92
C GLN A 87 -2.95 22.97 -0.67
N TYR A 88 -2.53 22.15 0.30
CA TYR A 88 -3.29 20.96 0.70
C TYR A 88 -4.58 21.38 1.40
N GLY A 89 -5.69 20.75 0.99
CA GLY A 89 -7.00 20.93 1.65
C GLY A 89 -7.80 22.15 1.18
N LEU A 90 -7.20 23.18 0.56
CA LEU A 90 -7.91 24.42 0.21
C LEU A 90 -8.99 24.23 -0.87
N GLN A 91 -8.90 23.17 -1.67
CA GLN A 91 -9.86 22.83 -2.74
C GLN A 91 -10.05 21.31 -2.85
N GLU A 92 -9.87 20.62 -1.73
CA GLU A 92 -9.95 19.17 -1.68
C GLU A 92 -11.42 18.72 -1.64
N GLN A 93 -11.77 17.88 -2.59
CA GLN A 93 -13.06 17.24 -2.72
C GLN A 93 -12.96 15.80 -2.23
N ILE A 94 -14.10 15.24 -1.81
CA ILE A 94 -14.16 13.86 -1.33
C ILE A 94 -14.94 13.04 -2.34
N TRP A 95 -14.32 11.98 -2.84
CA TRP A 95 -15.00 10.93 -3.58
C TRP A 95 -15.20 9.74 -2.67
N GLN A 96 -16.45 9.27 -2.62
CA GLN A 96 -16.82 8.02 -2.00
C GLN A 96 -17.40 7.14 -3.11
N GLY A 97 -16.79 5.97 -3.32
CA GLY A 97 -17.29 5.00 -4.27
C GLY A 97 -18.51 4.24 -3.71
N ALA A 98 -18.51 2.92 -3.82
CA ALA A 98 -19.57 2.09 -3.25
C ALA A 98 -19.63 2.22 -1.71
N SER A 99 -20.79 1.93 -1.13
CA SER A 99 -20.91 1.82 0.34
C SER A 99 -19.86 0.83 0.85
N ASP A 100 -19.11 1.23 1.88
CA ASP A 100 -17.97 0.52 2.48
C ASP A 100 -16.58 0.72 1.83
N GLN A 101 -16.44 1.63 0.86
CA GLN A 101 -15.12 2.00 0.31
C GLN A 101 -14.49 3.19 1.07
N PRO A 102 -13.14 3.20 1.21
CA PRO A 102 -12.43 4.31 1.84
C PRO A 102 -12.64 5.61 1.06
N LEU A 103 -12.69 6.73 1.78
CA LEU A 103 -12.80 8.06 1.19
C LEU A 103 -11.52 8.40 0.42
N ILE A 104 -11.67 8.92 -0.80
CA ILE A 104 -10.57 9.46 -1.57
C ILE A 104 -10.71 10.97 -1.59
N PHE A 105 -9.69 11.62 -1.09
CA PHE A 105 -9.51 13.04 -1.18
C PHE A 105 -8.88 13.38 -2.51
N TYR A 106 -9.43 14.31 -3.26
CA TYR A 106 -8.88 14.68 -4.57
C TYR A 106 -8.99 16.17 -4.84
N GLN A 107 -8.15 16.65 -5.74
CA GLN A 107 -8.10 18.06 -6.13
C GLN A 107 -7.75 18.18 -7.61
N TRP A 108 -8.47 19.07 -8.28
CA TRP A 108 -8.28 19.40 -9.68
C TRP A 108 -7.74 20.81 -9.84
N HIS A 109 -6.60 20.95 -10.51
CA HIS A 109 -6.02 22.24 -10.84
C HIS A 109 -5.77 22.38 -12.35
N THR A 110 -5.95 23.61 -12.84
CA THR A 110 -5.60 24.03 -14.19
C THR A 110 -4.45 25.02 -14.12
N PHE A 111 -3.47 24.84 -14.99
CA PHE A 111 -2.29 25.68 -15.12
C PHE A 111 -2.23 26.24 -16.53
N THR A 112 -2.23 27.56 -16.64
CA THR A 112 -2.12 28.25 -17.93
C THR A 112 -0.69 28.74 -18.07
N GLU A 113 0.08 28.14 -18.98
CA GLU A 113 1.46 28.55 -19.26
C GLU A 113 1.48 29.72 -20.27
N THR A 114 0.61 29.65 -21.27
CA THR A 114 0.32 30.71 -22.25
C THR A 114 -1.17 30.64 -22.62
N GLU A 115 -1.72 31.65 -23.32
CA GLU A 115 -3.14 31.65 -23.74
C GLU A 115 -3.57 30.40 -24.53
N GLN A 116 -2.63 29.72 -25.17
CA GLN A 116 -2.88 28.53 -26.00
C GLN A 116 -2.44 27.22 -25.35
N ARG A 117 -1.76 27.26 -24.19
CA ARG A 117 -1.19 26.07 -23.57
C ARG A 117 -1.69 25.91 -22.14
N VAL A 118 -2.71 25.09 -22.02
CA VAL A 118 -3.37 24.75 -20.76
C VAL A 118 -2.98 23.33 -20.37
N SER A 119 -2.57 23.17 -19.11
CA SER A 119 -2.28 21.87 -18.52
C SER A 119 -3.20 21.63 -17.33
N HIS A 120 -3.66 20.41 -17.15
CA HIS A 120 -4.50 20.04 -16.00
C HIS A 120 -3.78 19.03 -15.12
N ARG A 121 -4.07 19.08 -13.83
CA ARG A 121 -3.59 18.10 -12.86
C ARG A 121 -4.73 17.67 -11.96
N LEU A 122 -4.93 16.36 -11.87
CA LEU A 122 -5.72 15.73 -10.83
C LEU A 122 -4.77 15.08 -9.85
N CYS A 123 -4.94 15.33 -8.56
CA CYS A 123 -4.23 14.60 -7.52
C CYS A 123 -5.23 14.00 -6.55
N ALA A 124 -5.03 12.76 -6.13
CA ALA A 124 -5.91 12.04 -5.23
C ALA A 124 -5.13 11.27 -4.17
N SER A 125 -5.65 11.19 -2.96
CA SER A 125 -5.03 10.52 -1.82
C SER A 125 -6.07 9.85 -0.92
N GLN A 126 -5.68 8.74 -0.30
CA GLN A 126 -6.47 8.10 0.76
C GLN A 126 -6.05 8.56 2.16
N ASN A 127 -4.85 9.13 2.31
CA ASN A 127 -4.25 9.43 3.61
C ASN A 127 -3.72 10.86 3.73
N GLN A 128 -3.93 11.68 2.71
CA GLN A 128 -3.45 13.06 2.58
C GLN A 128 -1.93 13.23 2.75
N ARG A 129 -1.16 12.13 2.65
CA ARG A 129 0.32 12.13 2.74
C ARG A 129 0.94 11.75 1.40
N GLN A 130 0.36 10.78 0.72
CA GLN A 130 0.81 10.31 -0.57
C GLN A 130 -0.31 10.51 -1.59
N TYR A 131 -0.04 11.31 -2.61
CA TYR A 131 -0.99 11.66 -3.65
C TYR A 131 -0.60 10.96 -4.93
N ARG A 132 -1.55 10.29 -5.56
CA ARG A 132 -1.42 9.86 -6.94
C ARG A 132 -1.93 10.97 -7.83
N CYS A 133 -1.11 11.40 -8.77
CA CYS A 133 -1.42 12.50 -9.66
C CYS A 133 -1.40 12.05 -11.12
N TRP A 134 -2.23 12.71 -11.90
CA TRP A 134 -2.34 12.58 -13.34
C TRP A 134 -2.25 13.96 -13.96
N TRP A 135 -1.54 14.05 -15.07
CA TRP A 135 -1.29 15.30 -15.77
C TRP A 135 -1.76 15.20 -17.19
N TRP A 136 -2.49 16.23 -17.62
CA TRP A 136 -2.96 16.39 -18.98
C TRP A 136 -2.36 17.63 -19.61
N ARG A 137 -2.14 17.53 -20.91
CA ARG A 137 -1.88 18.66 -21.80
C ARG A 137 -2.64 18.39 -23.09
N ASP A 138 -3.35 19.40 -23.59
CA ASP A 138 -4.16 19.28 -24.80
C ASP A 138 -5.13 18.07 -24.74
N GLU A 139 -5.79 17.90 -23.58
CA GLU A 139 -6.71 16.80 -23.26
C GLU A 139 -6.09 15.37 -23.25
N GLN A 140 -4.78 15.24 -23.48
CA GLN A 140 -4.08 13.96 -23.42
C GLN A 140 -3.29 13.80 -22.13
N VAL A 141 -3.33 12.58 -21.54
CA VAL A 141 -2.51 12.24 -20.38
C VAL A 141 -1.04 12.24 -20.81
N VAL A 142 -0.24 13.12 -20.23
CA VAL A 142 1.20 13.23 -20.50
C VAL A 142 2.05 12.57 -19.42
N ALA A 143 1.53 12.45 -18.20
CA ALA A 143 2.23 11.81 -17.09
C ALA A 143 1.25 11.29 -16.03
N THR A 144 1.72 10.30 -15.27
CA THR A 144 1.07 9.80 -14.05
C THR A 144 2.14 9.37 -13.05
N GLY A 145 1.90 9.54 -11.76
CA GLY A 145 2.90 9.24 -10.74
C GLY A 145 2.44 9.57 -9.32
N TRP A 146 3.26 9.16 -8.36
CA TRP A 146 3.05 9.45 -6.93
C TRP A 146 3.86 10.67 -6.50
N VAL A 147 3.26 11.53 -5.70
CA VAL A 147 3.85 12.74 -5.12
C VAL A 147 3.57 12.74 -3.62
N THR A 148 4.58 13.09 -2.82
CA THR A 148 4.46 13.17 -1.37
C THR A 148 4.15 14.59 -0.91
N ALA A 149 3.33 14.70 0.13
CA ALA A 149 3.07 15.97 0.80
C ALA A 149 4.26 16.44 1.60
N GLY A 150 4.83 17.57 1.17
CA GLY A 150 5.98 18.19 1.80
C GLY A 150 7.30 17.55 1.38
N SER A 151 7.99 18.19 0.44
CA SER A 151 9.43 18.36 0.64
C SER A 151 9.66 19.76 1.17
N GLU A 152 9.59 19.93 2.48
CA GLU A 152 10.43 20.95 3.12
C GLU A 152 11.87 20.50 2.86
N ARG A 153 12.49 21.04 1.82
CA ARG A 153 13.95 21.15 1.86
C ARG A 153 14.25 22.18 2.93
N LEU A 154 14.68 21.68 4.09
CA LEU A 154 15.43 22.44 5.08
C LEU A 154 16.61 23.16 4.40
#